data_AF-A0A2M7S337-F1
#
_entry.id   AF-A0A2M7S337-F1
#
_cell.length_a   1.000
_cell.length_b   1.000
_cell.length_c   1.000
_cell.angle_alpha   90.00
_cell.angle_beta   90.00
_cell.angle_gamma   90.00
#
_symmetry.space_group_name_H-M   'P 1'
#
loop_
_entity.id
_entity.type
_entity.pdbx_description
1 polymer ?
#
loop_
_entity_poly.entity_id
_entity_poly.type
_entity_poly.pdbx_seq_one_letter_code
_entity_poly.pdbx_strand_id
1 'polypeptide(L)'
;MEYKILTPKDIEYPRKLRKILGENCPPNLYYSGPIEFLNSFTISVISADSIGGLAMMATNQVLFTIREYSMNYLTPAHSVMETEIFRLALWKKRINTVSLFSVKGLAVETYESFLLDRFYPPFDSFPERDEYFRRAKNNELLIISLVDPKQTKQLRKNILERNFTICCLGDIIFVPYGPKNSKTYTIAKKAVDLNLPLFTIEHPEAEDLHKLGIPGYNRESVRKLLNEKGAPLMSNTATYTEILNTQITKTVSFVKEAEQPFITFPKTKRKK
;
A
#
# COMPACT_ATOMS: atom_id res chain seq x y z
N MET A 1 0.64 19.82 -7.50
CA MET A 1 -0.09 20.12 -6.25
C MET A 1 0.76 21.04 -5.37
N GLU A 2 0.20 21.70 -4.34
CA GLU A 2 1.05 22.42 -3.38
C GLU A 2 1.90 21.42 -2.57
N TYR A 3 3.17 21.73 -2.39
CA TYR A 3 4.11 20.88 -1.66
C TYR A 3 5.04 21.70 -0.78
N LYS A 4 5.56 21.06 0.26
CA LYS A 4 6.58 21.56 1.18
C LYS A 4 7.87 20.78 0.98
N ILE A 5 8.98 21.35 1.44
CA ILE A 5 10.32 20.75 1.35
C ILE A 5 10.79 20.46 2.75
N LEU A 6 11.38 19.28 2.94
CA LEU A 6 11.89 18.82 4.21
C LEU A 6 13.32 18.31 4.01
N THR A 7 14.24 18.84 4.79
CA THR A 7 15.68 18.59 4.72
C THR A 7 16.17 17.92 6.00
N PRO A 8 17.32 17.21 6.00
CA PRO A 8 17.85 16.56 7.21
C PRO A 8 18.07 17.48 8.42
N LYS A 9 18.12 18.80 8.20
CA LYS A 9 18.25 19.83 9.26
C LYS A 9 16.94 20.10 9.97
N ASP A 10 15.81 19.81 9.35
CA ASP A 10 14.50 20.08 9.91
C ASP A 10 14.16 19.09 11.04
N ILE A 11 13.49 19.58 12.07
CA ILE A 11 13.11 18.78 13.23
C ILE A 11 12.14 17.64 12.84
N GLU A 12 11.27 17.93 11.88
CA GLU A 12 10.27 17.02 11.32
C GLU A 12 10.89 15.95 10.40
N TYR A 13 12.19 16.02 10.10
CA TYR A 13 12.82 15.06 9.21
C TYR A 13 12.84 13.67 9.82
N PRO A 14 12.35 12.63 9.11
CA PRO A 14 12.18 11.30 9.67
C PRO A 14 13.44 10.79 10.36
N ARG A 15 13.37 10.64 11.69
CA ARG A 15 14.51 10.18 12.50
C ARG A 15 15.00 8.81 12.06
N LYS A 16 14.09 7.95 11.58
CA LYS A 16 14.40 6.62 11.01
C LYS A 16 15.38 6.72 9.85
N LEU A 17 15.16 7.64 8.90
CA LEU A 17 16.06 7.84 7.77
C LEU A 17 17.45 8.28 8.23
N ARG A 18 17.53 9.28 9.13
CA ARG A 18 18.81 9.73 9.69
C ARG A 18 19.57 8.61 10.37
N LYS A 19 18.88 7.81 11.17
CA LYS A 19 19.47 6.67 11.88
C LYS A 19 20.01 5.60 10.94
N ILE A 20 19.29 5.30 9.85
CA ILE A 20 19.61 4.19 8.95
C ILE A 20 20.63 4.60 7.88
N LEU A 21 20.47 5.79 7.29
CA LEU A 21 21.26 6.23 6.13
C LEU A 21 22.38 7.20 6.49
N GLY A 22 22.34 7.83 7.67
CA GLY A 22 23.35 8.80 8.11
C GLY A 22 23.51 9.93 7.08
N GLU A 23 24.74 10.09 6.57
CA GLU A 23 25.06 11.11 5.55
C GLU A 23 24.44 10.81 4.18
N ASN A 24 24.02 9.57 3.93
CA ASN A 24 23.39 9.16 2.67
C ASN A 24 21.87 9.41 2.63
N CYS A 25 21.33 10.16 3.59
CA CYS A 25 19.92 10.56 3.57
C CYS A 25 19.57 11.37 2.32
N PRO A 26 18.35 11.20 1.75
CA PRO A 26 17.87 12.09 0.70
C PRO A 26 17.94 13.55 1.15
N PRO A 27 18.57 14.44 0.36
CA PRO A 27 18.81 15.83 0.77
C PRO A 27 17.49 16.61 0.88
N ASN A 28 16.50 16.26 0.07
CA ASN A 28 15.18 16.86 0.06
C ASN A 28 14.10 15.78 0.03
N LEU A 29 13.09 15.92 0.88
CA LEU A 29 11.82 15.24 0.79
C LEU A 29 10.77 16.29 0.41
N TYR A 30 10.16 16.14 -0.76
CA TYR A 30 9.03 16.94 -1.16
C TYR A 30 7.77 16.24 -0.69
N TYR A 31 6.87 16.94 0.00
CA TYR A 31 5.65 16.32 0.50
C TYR A 31 4.42 17.22 0.41
N SER A 32 3.25 16.61 0.32
CA SER A 32 1.94 17.26 0.41
C SER A 32 1.06 16.41 1.33
N GLY A 33 0.44 17.02 2.33
CA GLY A 33 -0.33 16.30 3.35
C GLY A 33 0.26 16.34 4.76
N PRO A 34 -0.32 15.57 5.69
CA PRO A 34 0.06 15.51 7.11
C PRO A 34 1.34 14.68 7.31
N ILE A 35 2.47 15.35 7.54
CA ILE A 35 3.79 14.72 7.70
C ILE A 35 3.87 13.87 8.97
N GLU A 36 3.03 14.17 9.96
CA GLU A 36 2.93 13.45 11.23
C GLU A 36 2.55 11.98 11.07
N PHE A 37 2.02 11.57 9.90
CA PHE A 37 1.79 10.16 9.57
C PHE A 37 3.08 9.33 9.66
N LEU A 38 4.24 9.93 9.41
CA LEU A 38 5.53 9.25 9.51
C LEU A 38 5.98 8.97 10.96
N ASN A 39 5.28 9.54 11.96
CA ASN A 39 5.52 9.28 13.38
C ASN A 39 4.73 8.07 13.91
N SER A 40 3.73 7.60 13.17
CA SER A 40 2.96 6.40 13.51
C SER A 40 3.75 5.12 13.25
N PHE A 41 3.26 4.00 13.78
CA PHE A 41 3.77 2.68 13.41
C PHE A 41 3.56 2.44 11.90
N THR A 42 4.64 2.22 11.15
CA THR A 42 4.62 2.14 9.69
C THR A 42 4.84 0.72 9.19
N ILE A 43 3.97 0.28 8.27
CA ILE A 43 4.21 -0.88 7.42
C ILE A 43 4.61 -0.39 6.03
N SER A 44 5.82 -0.75 5.62
CA SER A 44 6.33 -0.50 4.29
C SER A 44 6.03 -1.66 3.38
N VAL A 45 5.51 -1.38 2.19
CA VAL A 45 5.11 -2.41 1.23
C VAL A 45 5.88 -2.18 -0.06
N ILE A 46 6.61 -3.20 -0.49
CA ILE A 46 7.19 -3.27 -1.82
C ILE A 46 6.92 -4.64 -2.43
N SER A 47 6.55 -4.70 -3.70
CA SER A 47 6.32 -5.97 -4.39
C SER A 47 6.80 -5.88 -5.83
N ALA A 48 7.12 -7.02 -6.45
CA ALA A 48 7.36 -7.06 -7.88
C ALA A 48 6.08 -6.73 -8.66
N ASP A 49 6.25 -6.21 -9.89
CA ASP A 49 5.17 -5.70 -10.74
C ASP A 49 4.05 -6.75 -10.98
N SER A 50 4.41 -8.04 -11.03
CA SER A 50 3.51 -9.19 -11.10
C SER A 50 3.71 -10.15 -9.93
N ILE A 51 2.70 -10.97 -9.63
CA ILE A 51 2.70 -12.00 -8.59
C ILE A 51 1.89 -13.21 -9.07
N GLY A 52 2.30 -14.43 -8.72
CA GLY A 52 1.53 -15.63 -9.03
C GLY A 52 0.24 -15.72 -8.22
N GLY A 53 -0.77 -16.42 -8.75
CA GLY A 53 -2.09 -16.50 -8.12
C GLY A 53 -2.06 -17.13 -6.72
N LEU A 54 -1.23 -18.15 -6.50
CA LEU A 54 -1.11 -18.80 -5.20
C LEU A 54 -0.39 -17.90 -4.19
N ALA A 55 0.69 -17.22 -4.60
CA ALA A 55 1.33 -16.21 -3.77
C ALA A 55 0.37 -15.05 -3.41
N MET A 56 -0.46 -14.61 -4.34
CA MET A 56 -1.49 -13.60 -4.08
C MET A 56 -2.51 -14.09 -3.04
N MET A 57 -2.99 -15.34 -3.16
CA MET A 57 -3.90 -15.93 -2.16
C MET A 57 -3.25 -16.03 -0.77
N ALA A 58 -2.00 -16.48 -0.69
CA ALA A 58 -1.25 -16.55 0.57
C ALA A 58 -1.02 -15.15 1.17
N THR A 59 -0.71 -14.15 0.33
CA THR A 59 -0.60 -12.75 0.73
C THR A 59 -1.92 -12.24 1.33
N ASN A 60 -3.05 -12.53 0.69
CA ASN A 60 -4.36 -12.16 1.21
C ASN A 60 -4.65 -12.79 2.58
N GLN A 61 -4.22 -14.03 2.83
CA GLN A 61 -4.33 -14.66 4.16
C GLN A 61 -3.55 -13.89 5.24
N VAL A 62 -2.35 -13.43 4.93
CA VAL A 62 -1.56 -12.58 5.84
C VAL A 62 -2.25 -11.23 6.06
N LEU A 63 -2.79 -10.63 5.00
CA LEU A 63 -3.47 -9.33 5.08
C LEU A 63 -4.74 -9.35 5.92
N PHE A 64 -5.43 -10.50 6.02
CA PHE A 64 -6.57 -10.66 6.93
C PHE A 64 -6.24 -10.40 8.40
N THR A 65 -5.01 -10.68 8.81
CA THR A 65 -4.51 -10.36 10.16
C THR A 65 -3.97 -8.92 10.21
N ILE A 66 -3.18 -8.49 9.23
CA ILE A 66 -2.60 -7.14 9.20
C ILE A 66 -3.67 -6.05 9.31
N ARG A 67 -4.85 -6.22 8.69
CA ARG A 67 -5.97 -5.26 8.75
C ARG A 67 -6.64 -5.12 10.14
N GLU A 68 -6.19 -5.88 11.13
CA GLU A 68 -6.62 -5.77 12.53
C GLU A 68 -5.79 -4.75 13.32
N TYR A 69 -4.76 -4.17 12.69
CA TYR A 69 -3.84 -3.21 13.29
C TYR A 69 -4.03 -1.82 12.69
N SER A 70 -3.83 -0.79 13.51
CA SER A 70 -3.85 0.62 13.09
C SER A 70 -2.44 1.03 12.69
N MET A 71 -2.21 1.24 11.40
CA MET A 71 -0.86 1.53 10.90
C MET A 71 -0.89 2.62 9.83
N ASN A 72 0.27 3.23 9.61
CA ASN A 72 0.52 4.00 8.41
C ASN A 72 1.09 3.08 7.33
N TYR A 73 0.41 3.00 6.19
CA TYR A 73 0.86 2.21 5.05
C TYR A 73 1.71 3.08 4.13
N LEU A 74 2.99 2.71 3.99
CA LEU A 74 3.91 3.35 3.06
C LEU A 74 3.93 2.55 1.76
N THR A 75 3.44 3.12 0.66
CA THR A 75 3.29 2.37 -0.59
C THR A 75 3.66 3.16 -1.84
N PRO A 76 4.35 2.51 -2.81
CA PRO A 76 4.45 2.95 -4.19
C PRO A 76 3.13 2.90 -4.96
N ALA A 77 2.26 1.95 -4.58
CA ALA A 77 1.07 1.51 -5.32
C ALA A 77 1.32 1.20 -6.80
N HIS A 78 2.47 0.63 -7.22
CA HIS A 78 2.75 0.36 -8.63
C HIS A 78 2.44 -1.06 -9.07
N SER A 79 2.72 -2.05 -8.22
CA SER A 79 2.41 -3.44 -8.53
C SER A 79 0.96 -3.79 -8.19
N VAL A 80 0.45 -4.87 -8.79
CA VAL A 80 -0.88 -5.41 -8.45
C VAL A 80 -1.02 -5.62 -6.95
N MET A 81 0.00 -6.17 -6.30
CA MET A 81 -0.06 -6.47 -4.87
C MET A 81 0.06 -5.23 -3.98
N GLU A 82 0.90 -4.25 -4.35
CA GLU A 82 0.96 -2.96 -3.64
C GLU A 82 -0.39 -2.23 -3.73
N THR A 83 -1.07 -2.32 -4.87
CA THR A 83 -2.40 -1.77 -5.10
C THR A 83 -3.46 -2.45 -4.25
N GLU A 84 -3.48 -3.78 -4.17
CA GLU A 84 -4.40 -4.51 -3.30
C GLU A 84 -4.17 -4.19 -1.81
N ILE A 85 -2.92 -4.03 -1.38
CA ILE A 85 -2.62 -3.63 0.01
C ILE A 85 -3.03 -2.18 0.27
N PHE A 86 -2.81 -1.30 -0.70
CA PHE A 86 -3.27 0.08 -0.66
C PHE A 86 -4.80 0.18 -0.53
N ARG A 87 -5.56 -0.66 -1.25
CA ARG A 87 -7.02 -0.76 -1.12
C ARG A 87 -7.45 -1.09 0.30
N LEU A 88 -6.79 -2.07 0.93
CA LEU A 88 -7.06 -2.43 2.32
C LEU A 88 -6.79 -1.27 3.28
N ALA A 89 -5.74 -0.48 3.02
CA ALA A 89 -5.43 0.70 3.82
C ALA A 89 -6.53 1.78 3.72
N LEU A 90 -7.23 1.87 2.58
CA LEU A 90 -8.36 2.78 2.38
C LEU A 90 -9.68 2.26 2.97
N TRP A 91 -9.90 0.94 2.99
CA TRP A 91 -11.19 0.31 3.34
C TRP A 91 -11.76 0.73 4.70
N LYS A 92 -10.91 0.83 5.75
CA LYS A 92 -11.37 1.22 7.10
C LYS A 92 -11.23 2.72 7.32
N LYS A 93 -12.33 3.43 7.10
CA LYS A 93 -12.47 4.88 7.30
C LYS A 93 -11.92 5.27 8.68
N ARG A 94 -10.79 5.98 8.70
CA ARG A 94 -10.13 6.67 9.84
C ARG A 94 -9.13 5.92 10.71
N ILE A 95 -8.98 4.60 10.61
CA ILE A 95 -8.03 3.89 11.50
C ILE A 95 -6.64 3.78 10.90
N ASN A 96 -6.57 3.66 9.56
CA ASN A 96 -5.31 3.57 8.84
C ASN A 96 -5.00 4.88 8.16
N THR A 97 -3.73 5.29 8.28
CA THR A 97 -3.16 6.40 7.51
C THR A 97 -2.42 5.83 6.30
N VAL A 98 -2.29 6.64 5.26
CA VAL A 98 -1.64 6.21 4.02
C VAL A 98 -0.66 7.28 3.58
N SER A 99 0.57 6.84 3.33
CA SER A 99 1.63 7.67 2.76
C SER A 99 2.04 7.09 1.40
N LEU A 100 1.76 7.86 0.37
CA LEU A 100 2.02 7.55 -1.02
C LEU A 100 3.39 8.07 -1.41
N PHE A 101 4.16 7.27 -2.13
CA PHE A 101 5.48 7.71 -2.60
C PHE A 101 5.50 7.80 -4.12
N SER A 102 5.54 9.02 -4.64
CA SER A 102 5.65 9.26 -6.07
C SER A 102 7.08 9.11 -6.58
N VAL A 103 7.18 8.67 -7.83
CA VAL A 103 8.44 8.65 -8.60
C VAL A 103 8.61 9.92 -9.44
N LYS A 104 7.54 10.73 -9.56
CA LYS A 104 7.53 12.04 -10.23
C LYS A 104 7.61 13.16 -9.19
N GLY A 105 7.94 14.36 -9.63
CA GLY A 105 7.97 15.54 -8.80
C GLY A 105 6.57 16.06 -8.46
N LEU A 106 6.37 16.63 -7.27
CA LEU A 106 5.05 17.08 -6.81
C LEU A 106 4.55 18.38 -7.46
N ALA A 107 5.37 19.08 -8.25
CA ALA A 107 4.87 20.17 -9.08
C ALA A 107 4.05 19.65 -10.27
N VAL A 108 4.28 18.40 -10.69
CA VAL A 108 3.58 17.77 -11.83
C VAL A 108 2.67 16.62 -11.42
N GLU A 109 2.97 15.92 -10.32
CA GLU A 109 2.09 14.88 -9.78
C GLU A 109 0.90 15.52 -9.02
N THR A 110 -0.29 15.02 -9.29
CA THR A 110 -1.55 15.21 -8.54
C THR A 110 -2.07 13.88 -8.02
N TYR A 111 -3.05 13.90 -7.12
CA TYR A 111 -3.71 12.69 -6.63
C TYR A 111 -4.38 11.89 -7.75
N GLU A 112 -4.92 12.55 -8.77
CA GLU A 112 -5.48 11.93 -9.97
C GLU A 112 -4.37 11.26 -10.77
N SER A 113 -3.32 12.00 -11.13
CA SER A 113 -2.21 11.44 -11.92
C SER A 113 -1.48 10.31 -11.19
N PHE A 114 -1.43 10.38 -9.85
CA PHE A 114 -0.82 9.35 -9.04
C PHE A 114 -1.53 8.02 -9.27
N LEU A 115 -2.86 8.04 -9.16
CA LEU A 115 -3.69 6.88 -9.43
C LEU A 115 -3.57 6.44 -10.88
N LEU A 116 -3.73 7.36 -11.85
CA LEU A 116 -3.73 7.08 -13.30
C LEU A 116 -2.59 6.19 -13.78
N ASP A 117 -1.39 6.44 -13.28
CA ASP A 117 -0.17 5.72 -13.69
C ASP A 117 -0.01 4.32 -13.07
N ARG A 118 -0.87 3.95 -12.12
CA ARG A 118 -0.59 2.91 -11.11
C ARG A 118 -1.67 1.84 -10.98
N PHE A 119 -2.87 2.13 -11.45
CA PHE A 119 -3.99 1.20 -11.40
C PHE A 119 -4.15 0.45 -12.73
N TYR A 120 -4.24 -0.87 -12.66
CA TYR A 120 -4.42 -1.78 -13.80
C TYR A 120 -5.50 -2.81 -13.43
N PRO A 121 -6.75 -2.38 -13.20
CA PRO A 121 -7.81 -2.28 -14.24
C PRO A 121 -8.35 -0.84 -14.39
N PRO A 122 -9.29 -0.54 -15.32
CA PRO A 122 -9.73 0.84 -15.57
C PRO A 122 -10.27 1.52 -14.30
N PHE A 123 -10.03 2.83 -14.16
CA PHE A 123 -10.26 3.62 -12.93
C PHE A 123 -11.68 3.57 -12.39
N ASP A 124 -12.66 3.38 -13.26
CA ASP A 124 -14.06 3.21 -12.92
C ASP A 124 -14.34 1.94 -12.10
N SER A 125 -13.43 0.96 -12.13
CA SER A 125 -13.52 -0.29 -11.39
C SER A 125 -12.77 -0.32 -10.05
N PHE A 126 -12.10 0.78 -9.64
CA PHE A 126 -11.42 0.89 -8.35
C PHE A 126 -12.45 1.11 -7.22
N PRO A 127 -12.80 0.09 -6.39
CA PRO A 127 -13.94 0.21 -5.48
C PRO A 127 -13.73 1.27 -4.39
N GLU A 128 -12.48 1.50 -4.00
CA GLU A 128 -12.10 2.49 -2.99
C GLU A 128 -11.78 3.88 -3.58
N ARG A 129 -12.10 4.13 -4.86
CA ARG A 129 -11.84 5.40 -5.55
C ARG A 129 -12.41 6.61 -4.84
N ASP A 130 -13.69 6.55 -4.47
CA ASP A 130 -14.37 7.67 -3.84
C ASP A 130 -13.79 7.96 -2.46
N GLU A 131 -13.40 6.90 -1.73
CA GLU A 131 -12.74 7.05 -0.43
C GLU A 131 -11.35 7.66 -0.58
N TYR A 132 -10.56 7.25 -1.59
CA TYR A 132 -9.28 7.89 -1.91
C TYR A 132 -9.43 9.38 -2.16
N PHE A 133 -10.33 9.79 -3.05
CA PHE A 133 -10.51 11.20 -3.39
C PHE A 133 -11.13 12.01 -2.23
N ARG A 134 -11.99 11.39 -1.41
CA ARG A 134 -12.47 11.99 -0.16
C ARG A 134 -11.30 12.28 0.78
N ARG A 135 -10.41 11.31 0.99
CA ARG A 135 -9.22 11.50 1.85
C ARG A 135 -8.26 12.55 1.28
N ALA A 136 -8.01 12.52 -0.03
CA ALA A 136 -7.19 13.52 -0.73
C ALA A 136 -7.73 14.94 -0.51
N LYS A 137 -9.04 15.15 -0.70
CA LYS A 137 -9.71 16.45 -0.50
C LYS A 137 -9.66 16.92 0.96
N ASN A 138 -9.72 15.98 1.90
CA ASN A 138 -9.74 16.27 3.34
C ASN A 138 -8.33 16.35 3.98
N ASN A 139 -7.26 16.31 3.19
CA ASN A 139 -5.88 16.27 3.71
C ASN A 139 -5.62 15.05 4.63
N GLU A 140 -6.24 13.90 4.31
CA GLU A 140 -6.12 12.63 5.03
C GLU A 140 -5.21 11.61 4.30
N LEU A 141 -4.42 12.09 3.32
CA LEU A 141 -3.37 11.35 2.63
C LEU A 141 -2.07 12.15 2.69
N LEU A 142 -0.95 11.47 2.87
CA LEU A 142 0.38 12.04 2.69
C LEU A 142 0.93 11.56 1.33
N ILE A 143 1.46 12.45 0.51
CA ILE A 143 2.23 12.09 -0.68
C ILE A 143 3.64 12.66 -0.57
N ILE A 144 4.64 11.84 -0.86
CA ILE A 144 6.06 12.17 -0.75
C ILE A 144 6.74 11.89 -2.09
N SER A 145 7.70 12.72 -2.46
CA SER A 145 8.61 12.52 -3.58
C SER A 145 10.04 12.86 -3.19
N LEU A 146 10.99 12.13 -3.77
CA LEU A 146 12.44 12.31 -3.57
C LEU A 146 13.10 13.05 -4.72
N VAL A 147 12.36 13.31 -5.79
CA VAL A 147 12.91 13.82 -7.04
C VAL A 147 12.57 15.30 -7.20
N ASP A 148 13.30 15.97 -8.10
CA ASP A 148 13.02 17.37 -8.44
C ASP A 148 11.51 17.58 -8.69
N PRO A 149 10.88 18.65 -8.14
CA PRO A 149 9.45 18.87 -8.26
C PRO A 149 8.92 18.90 -9.70
N LYS A 150 9.76 19.24 -10.68
CA LYS A 150 9.41 19.29 -12.10
C LYS A 150 9.74 18.00 -12.86
N GLN A 151 10.28 16.97 -12.19
CA GLN A 151 10.59 15.68 -12.81
C GLN A 151 9.31 14.96 -13.28
N THR A 152 9.11 14.87 -14.59
CA THR A 152 7.95 14.20 -15.20
C THR A 152 8.20 12.73 -15.54
N LYS A 153 9.43 12.36 -15.90
CA LYS A 153 9.75 11.00 -16.35
C LYS A 153 9.97 10.06 -15.17
N GLN A 154 9.41 8.86 -15.25
CA GLN A 154 9.66 7.78 -14.29
C GLN A 154 11.00 7.11 -14.62
N LEU A 155 12.08 7.51 -13.94
CA LEU A 155 13.41 6.94 -14.17
C LEU A 155 13.64 5.73 -13.27
N ARG A 156 14.31 4.69 -13.78
CA ARG A 156 14.64 3.47 -13.01
C ARG A 156 15.38 3.79 -11.71
N LYS A 157 16.33 4.73 -11.74
CA LYS A 157 17.05 5.20 -10.56
C LYS A 157 16.08 5.70 -9.48
N ASN A 158 15.16 6.58 -9.86
CA ASN A 158 14.17 7.17 -8.97
C ASN A 158 13.24 6.10 -8.37
N ILE A 159 12.84 5.10 -9.17
CA ILE A 159 12.03 3.96 -8.67
C ILE A 159 12.76 3.21 -7.57
N LEU A 160 14.04 2.87 -7.79
CA LEU A 160 14.84 2.11 -6.82
C LEU A 160 15.09 2.93 -5.55
N GLU A 161 15.44 4.21 -5.71
CA GLU A 161 15.67 5.13 -4.58
C GLU A 161 14.41 5.35 -3.74
N ARG A 162 13.27 5.52 -4.41
CA ARG A 162 11.95 5.62 -3.77
C ARG A 162 11.61 4.35 -3.00
N ASN A 163 11.70 3.17 -3.63
CA ASN A 163 11.39 1.89 -2.97
C ASN A 163 12.31 1.64 -1.77
N PHE A 164 13.59 1.99 -1.88
CA PHE A 164 14.54 1.83 -0.78
C PHE A 164 14.25 2.78 0.39
N THR A 165 13.91 4.03 0.10
CA THR A 165 13.52 5.02 1.12
C THR A 165 12.26 4.60 1.86
N ILE A 166 11.27 4.03 1.16
CA ILE A 166 10.10 3.42 1.79
C ILE A 166 10.53 2.35 2.79
N CYS A 167 11.43 1.45 2.41
CA CYS A 167 11.93 0.40 3.32
C CYS A 167 12.57 1.02 4.57
N CYS A 168 13.40 2.05 4.41
CA CYS A 168 14.07 2.72 5.52
C CYS A 168 13.12 3.50 6.45
N LEU A 169 11.89 3.78 6.02
CA LEU A 169 10.87 4.45 6.84
C LEU A 169 9.94 3.48 7.59
N GLY A 170 9.92 2.20 7.21
CA GLY A 170 9.07 1.18 7.81
C GLY A 170 9.56 0.73 9.18
N ASP A 171 8.66 0.60 10.16
CA ASP A 171 8.94 -0.19 11.38
C ASP A 171 8.97 -1.68 11.08
N ILE A 172 8.22 -2.09 10.06
CA ILE A 172 8.24 -3.41 9.45
C ILE A 172 8.13 -3.27 7.93
N ILE A 173 8.75 -4.19 7.20
CA ILE A 173 8.75 -4.18 5.74
C ILE A 173 8.13 -5.47 5.25
N PHE A 174 6.98 -5.37 4.59
CA PHE A 174 6.35 -6.51 3.96
C PHE A 174 6.74 -6.58 2.48
N VAL A 175 7.34 -7.71 2.08
CA VAL A 175 7.68 -8.01 0.69
C VAL A 175 6.89 -9.23 0.24
N PRO A 176 5.65 -9.08 -0.26
CA PRO A 176 4.81 -10.21 -0.63
C PRO A 176 5.44 -11.12 -1.69
N TYR A 177 6.12 -10.50 -2.66
CA TYR A 177 6.73 -11.21 -3.77
C TYR A 177 7.86 -10.39 -4.40
N GLY A 178 8.94 -11.07 -4.78
CA GLY A 178 10.14 -10.44 -5.30
C GLY A 178 11.09 -11.50 -5.87
N PRO A 179 10.85 -11.98 -7.09
CA PRO A 179 11.67 -13.03 -7.68
C PRO A 179 13.08 -12.51 -7.97
N LYS A 180 14.05 -13.41 -8.04
CA LYS A 180 15.45 -13.08 -8.32
C LYS A 180 15.56 -12.20 -9.57
N ASN A 181 16.50 -11.24 -9.53
CA ASN A 181 16.73 -10.24 -10.58
C ASN A 181 15.63 -9.17 -10.76
N SER A 182 14.54 -9.22 -9.98
CA SER A 182 13.57 -8.12 -9.95
C SER A 182 14.12 -6.87 -9.24
N LYS A 183 13.51 -5.71 -9.51
CA LYS A 183 13.79 -4.47 -8.78
C LYS A 183 13.54 -4.66 -7.28
N THR A 184 12.43 -5.31 -6.94
CA THR A 184 12.01 -5.60 -5.57
C THR A 184 13.01 -6.49 -4.85
N TYR A 185 13.49 -7.56 -5.49
CA TYR A 185 14.56 -8.41 -4.95
C TYR A 185 15.84 -7.62 -4.67
N THR A 186 16.23 -6.73 -5.59
CA THR A 186 17.41 -5.87 -5.42
C THR A 186 17.26 -4.96 -4.18
N ILE A 187 16.08 -4.39 -3.97
CA ILE A 187 15.80 -3.55 -2.80
C ILE A 187 15.73 -4.40 -1.52
N ALA A 188 15.08 -5.56 -1.57
CA ALA A 188 14.97 -6.47 -0.43
C ALA A 188 16.35 -6.92 0.05
N LYS A 189 17.26 -7.27 -0.88
CA LYS A 189 18.65 -7.60 -0.57
C LYS A 189 19.36 -6.45 0.17
N LYS A 190 19.29 -5.22 -0.36
CA LYS A 190 19.86 -4.04 0.29
C LYS A 190 19.30 -3.79 1.69
N ALA A 191 18.00 -4.03 1.87
CA ALA A 191 17.33 -3.85 3.14
C ALA A 191 17.73 -4.93 4.16
N VAL A 192 17.97 -6.17 3.72
CA VAL A 192 18.60 -7.23 4.54
C VAL A 192 20.02 -6.86 4.94
N ASP A 193 20.83 -6.35 4.01
CA ASP A 193 22.21 -5.92 4.30
C ASP A 193 22.27 -4.82 5.38
N LEU A 194 21.19 -4.04 5.54
CA LEU A 194 21.02 -3.03 6.59
C LEU A 194 20.29 -3.54 7.85
N ASN A 195 20.05 -4.85 7.95
CA ASN A 195 19.31 -5.47 9.05
C ASN A 195 17.92 -4.85 9.30
N LEU A 196 17.25 -4.40 8.23
CA LEU A 196 15.90 -3.89 8.35
C LEU A 196 14.91 -5.04 8.65
N PRO A 197 13.78 -4.77 9.33
CA PRO A 197 12.82 -5.80 9.74
C PRO A 197 11.91 -6.22 8.59
N LEU A 198 12.46 -6.99 7.64
CA LEU A 198 11.71 -7.56 6.52
C LEU A 198 10.97 -8.83 6.92
N PHE A 199 9.83 -9.05 6.28
CA PHE A 199 9.17 -10.33 6.22
C PHE A 199 8.46 -10.54 4.88
N THR A 200 8.17 -11.81 4.57
CA THR A 200 7.43 -12.23 3.39
C THR A 200 6.38 -13.27 3.75
N ILE A 201 5.67 -13.80 2.76
CA ILE A 201 4.71 -14.89 2.94
C ILE A 201 5.43 -16.23 3.15
N GLU A 202 4.88 -17.09 3.99
CA GLU A 202 5.34 -18.48 4.12
C GLU A 202 4.78 -19.31 2.96
N HIS A 203 5.41 -19.21 1.79
CA HIS A 203 4.93 -19.87 0.57
C HIS A 203 6.08 -20.19 -0.40
N PRO A 204 6.05 -21.30 -1.16
CA PRO A 204 7.12 -21.67 -2.09
C PRO A 204 7.45 -20.60 -3.14
N GLU A 205 6.48 -19.82 -3.61
CA GLU A 205 6.74 -18.72 -4.55
C GLU A 205 7.59 -17.57 -3.95
N ALA A 206 7.77 -17.51 -2.64
CA ALA A 206 8.66 -16.57 -1.97
C ALA A 206 10.08 -17.14 -1.73
N GLU A 207 10.42 -18.30 -2.32
CA GLU A 207 11.71 -18.99 -2.12
C GLU A 207 12.92 -18.07 -2.33
N ASP A 208 12.90 -17.22 -3.36
CA ASP A 208 14.01 -16.30 -3.62
C ASP A 208 14.22 -15.30 -2.46
N LEU A 209 13.14 -14.83 -1.83
CA LEU A 209 13.22 -13.95 -0.66
C LEU A 209 13.68 -14.73 0.58
N HIS A 210 13.26 -15.98 0.74
CA HIS A 210 13.76 -16.85 1.81
C HIS A 210 15.27 -17.12 1.67
N LYS A 211 15.78 -17.26 0.44
CA LYS A 211 17.23 -17.37 0.18
C LYS A 211 18.02 -16.12 0.58
N LEU A 212 17.37 -14.96 0.72
CA LEU A 212 17.96 -13.75 1.30
C LEU A 212 17.92 -13.75 2.84
N GLY A 213 17.35 -14.77 3.48
CA GLY A 213 17.14 -14.80 4.92
C GLY A 213 15.88 -14.06 5.38
N ILE A 214 14.98 -13.69 4.47
CA ILE A 214 13.74 -13.00 4.84
C ILE A 214 12.74 -14.04 5.40
N PRO A 215 12.30 -13.90 6.66
CA PRO A 215 11.38 -14.85 7.28
C PRO A 215 10.00 -14.82 6.62
N GLY A 216 9.42 -16.00 6.41
CA GLY A 216 8.06 -16.19 5.93
C GLY A 216 7.06 -16.22 7.08
N TYR A 217 5.89 -15.62 6.86
CA TYR A 217 4.78 -15.68 7.80
C TYR A 217 3.47 -16.07 7.12
N ASN A 218 2.62 -16.73 7.87
CA ASN A 218 1.24 -17.04 7.53
C ASN A 218 0.31 -16.17 8.39
N ARG A 219 -1.00 -16.42 8.31
CA ARG A 219 -2.03 -15.68 9.03
C ARG A 219 -1.84 -15.66 10.56
N GLU A 220 -1.40 -16.77 11.15
CA GLU A 220 -1.23 -16.92 12.60
C GLU A 220 0.08 -16.30 13.06
N SER A 221 1.18 -16.65 12.37
CA SER A 221 2.52 -16.22 12.76
C SER A 221 2.73 -14.72 12.57
N VAL A 222 2.09 -14.08 11.58
CA VAL A 222 2.21 -12.62 11.39
C VAL A 222 1.60 -11.84 12.55
N ARG A 223 0.58 -12.36 13.23
CA ARG A 223 0.00 -11.73 14.42
C ARG A 223 1.05 -11.60 15.53
N LYS A 224 1.80 -12.68 15.76
CA LYS A 224 2.86 -12.72 16.77
C LYS A 224 3.96 -11.70 16.44
N LEU A 225 4.42 -11.66 15.19
CA LEU A 225 5.39 -10.67 14.71
C LEU A 225 4.91 -9.24 14.98
N LEU A 226 3.67 -8.91 14.61
CA LEU A 226 3.13 -7.56 14.77
C LEU A 226 3.05 -7.15 16.24
N ASN A 227 2.60 -8.05 17.11
CA ASN A 227 2.56 -7.81 18.55
C ASN A 227 3.97 -7.60 19.14
N GLU A 228 4.95 -8.42 18.74
CA GLU A 228 6.35 -8.31 19.19
C GLU A 228 7.00 -7.00 18.74
N LYS A 229 6.62 -6.48 17.57
CA LYS A 229 7.08 -5.18 17.07
C LYS A 229 6.34 -4.00 17.67
N GLY A 230 5.30 -4.23 18.48
CA GLY A 230 4.51 -3.17 19.10
C GLY A 230 3.54 -2.48 18.14
N ALA A 231 3.10 -3.17 17.07
CA ALA A 231 2.05 -2.67 16.20
C ALA A 231 0.76 -2.49 17.00
N PRO A 232 0.10 -1.33 16.95
CA PRO A 232 -1.08 -1.09 17.76
C PRO A 232 -2.28 -1.81 17.14
N LEU A 233 -2.88 -2.73 17.91
CA LEU A 233 -4.17 -3.32 17.57
C LEU A 233 -5.22 -2.22 17.50
N MET A 234 -6.13 -2.31 16.54
CA MET A 234 -7.26 -1.39 16.53
C MET A 234 -8.09 -1.64 17.79
N SER A 235 -8.33 -0.62 18.60
CA SER A 235 -9.25 -0.73 19.72
C SER A 235 -10.68 -0.90 19.17
N ASN A 236 -11.44 -1.85 19.72
CA ASN A 236 -12.85 -2.11 19.37
C ASN A 236 -13.81 -0.91 19.61
N THR A 237 -13.30 0.25 20.03
CA THR A 237 -14.08 1.45 20.38
C THR A 237 -14.64 2.22 19.19
N ALA A 238 -14.23 1.91 17.96
CA ALA A 238 -15.00 2.30 16.78
C ALA A 238 -15.85 1.10 16.35
N THR A 239 -17.02 0.97 16.96
CA THR A 239 -17.97 -0.13 16.76
C THR A 239 -18.19 -0.38 15.27
N TYR A 240 -17.85 -1.60 14.83
CA TYR A 240 -18.20 -2.12 13.50
C TYR A 240 -19.69 -1.88 13.16
N THR A 241 -20.53 -1.79 14.19
CA THR A 241 -21.95 -1.44 14.18
C THR A 241 -22.26 -0.06 13.60
N GLU A 242 -21.44 0.98 13.84
CA GLU A 242 -21.70 2.33 13.29
C GLU A 242 -21.47 2.39 11.78
N ILE A 243 -20.46 1.66 11.29
CA ILE A 243 -20.10 1.59 9.86
C ILE A 243 -21.13 0.76 9.08
N LEU A 244 -21.61 -0.35 9.64
CA LEU A 244 -22.68 -1.15 9.04
C LEU A 244 -24.02 -0.41 9.04
N ASN A 245 -24.37 0.27 10.14
CA ASN A 245 -25.63 1.00 10.22
C ASN A 245 -25.67 2.19 9.25
N THR A 246 -24.56 2.91 9.03
CA THR A 246 -24.54 4.00 8.02
C THR A 246 -24.66 3.51 6.58
N GLN A 247 -24.19 2.30 6.26
CA GLN A 247 -24.37 1.70 4.92
C GLN A 247 -25.79 1.17 4.72
N ILE A 248 -26.41 0.58 5.74
CA ILE A 248 -27.80 0.08 5.65
C ILE A 248 -28.77 1.27 5.49
N THR A 249 -28.62 2.36 6.25
CA THR A 249 -29.48 3.54 6.08
C THR A 249 -29.34 4.27 4.74
N LYS A 250 -28.23 4.10 4.02
CA LYS A 250 -28.06 4.68 2.67
C LYS A 250 -28.50 3.74 1.53
N THR A 251 -28.72 2.46 1.80
CA THR A 251 -29.05 1.47 0.77
C THR A 251 -30.50 0.98 0.85
N VAL A 252 -31.22 1.26 1.94
CA VAL A 252 -32.65 0.96 2.06
C VAL A 252 -33.49 2.15 1.58
N SER A 253 -33.39 2.48 0.28
CA SER A 253 -34.45 3.23 -0.42
C SER A 253 -34.54 2.89 -1.91
N PHE A 254 -34.07 1.70 -2.31
CA PHE A 254 -34.34 1.13 -3.63
C PHE A 254 -34.51 -0.38 -3.52
N VAL A 255 -35.58 -0.82 -2.85
CA VAL A 255 -36.16 -2.13 -3.18
C VAL A 255 -36.88 -1.93 -4.51
N LYS A 256 -36.14 -2.05 -5.61
CA LYS A 256 -36.76 -2.33 -6.91
C LYS A 256 -36.94 -3.85 -6.93
N GLU A 257 -38.18 -4.31 -7.02
CA GLU A 257 -38.46 -5.73 -7.23
C GLU A 257 -37.60 -6.23 -8.39
N ALA A 258 -36.88 -7.32 -8.17
CA ALA A 258 -36.08 -7.95 -9.20
C ALA A 258 -37.03 -8.60 -10.22
N GLU A 259 -37.34 -7.89 -11.31
CA GLU A 259 -37.85 -8.52 -12.51
C GLU A 259 -36.74 -9.42 -13.05
N GLN A 260 -36.82 -10.73 -12.78
CA GLN A 260 -36.00 -11.70 -13.50
C GLN A 260 -36.46 -11.71 -14.96
N PRO A 261 -35.60 -11.37 -15.94
CA PRO A 261 -35.96 -11.57 -17.33
C PRO A 261 -36.04 -13.08 -17.57
N PHE A 262 -37.24 -13.57 -17.89
CA PHE A 262 -37.43 -14.92 -18.41
C PHE A 262 -36.75 -15.01 -19.78
N ILE A 263 -35.57 -15.62 -19.82
CA ILE A 263 -34.92 -16.00 -21.08
C ILE A 263 -35.66 -17.22 -21.62
N THR A 264 -36.55 -17.01 -22.59
CA THR A 264 -37.18 -18.10 -23.34
C THR A 264 -36.24 -18.52 -24.47
N PHE A 265 -35.71 -19.74 -24.38
CA PHE A 265 -34.95 -20.33 -25.47
C PHE A 265 -35.91 -20.83 -26.56
N PRO A 266 -35.76 -20.43 -27.83
CA PRO A 266 -36.56 -20.98 -28.91
C PRO A 266 -36.28 -22.49 -29.02
N LYS A 267 -37.33 -23.30 -28.93
CA LYS A 267 -37.24 -24.75 -29.15
C LYS A 267 -36.72 -25.00 -30.56
N THR A 268 -35.47 -25.46 -30.66
CA THR A 268 -34.89 -25.97 -31.91
C THR A 268 -35.77 -27.09 -32.45
N LYS A 269 -36.39 -26.86 -33.62
CA LYS A 269 -37.05 -27.92 -34.40
C LYS A 269 -35.98 -28.95 -34.76
N ARG A 270 -36.03 -30.12 -34.12
CA ARG A 270 -35.33 -31.31 -34.64
C ARG A 270 -35.92 -31.60 -36.01
N LYS A 271 -35.14 -31.41 -37.07
CA LYS A 271 -35.45 -31.97 -38.39
C LYS A 271 -35.44 -33.49 -38.23
N LYS A 272 -36.57 -34.13 -38.54
CA LYS A 272 -36.64 -35.56 -38.82
C LYS A 272 -36.01 -35.83 -40.19
#